data_AF-A0A653C5F7-F1
#
_entry.id   AF-A0A653C5F7-F1
#
_cell.length_a   1.000
_cell.length_b   1.000
_cell.length_c   1.000
_cell.angle_alpha   90.00
_cell.angle_beta   90.00
_cell.angle_gamma   90.00
#
_symmetry.space_group_name_H-M   'P 1'
#
loop_
_entity.id
_entity.type
_entity.pdbx_description
1 polymer ?
#
loop_
_entity_poly.entity_id
_entity_poly.type
_entity_poly.pdbx_seq_one_letter_code
_entity_poly.pdbx_strand_id
1 'polypeptide(L)'
;MDRSFQSSFSTRSPYSPRSRQSTSSSSKRILPSSFRKSSRLKSSQSVQIILRSTQNYVERFGQPLPVLITEALTFTDRNQFVSARISECGYLWIVCGRRLLIWQYRQVVTQSGTPQRKHTALSQCFELQLPQSDLAHKAELVSVFPTNIHNTPSCIAVSPEGVVRYWSAVAHETSYVEQSVELQGQE
;
A
#
# COMPACT_ATOMS: atom_id res chain seq x y z
N MET A 1 -66.96 -44.92 -1.62
CA MET A 1 -66.84 -44.62 -3.06
C MET A 1 -65.87 -43.46 -3.22
N ASP A 2 -64.83 -43.71 -4.02
CA ASP A 2 -64.02 -42.80 -4.84
C ASP A 2 -63.21 -41.60 -4.29
N ARG A 3 -61.90 -41.72 -4.54
CA ARG A 3 -60.98 -40.77 -5.24
C ARG A 3 -60.53 -39.46 -4.55
N SER A 4 -59.32 -39.55 -4.00
CA SER A 4 -58.14 -38.68 -4.17
C SER A 4 -58.27 -37.31 -4.88
N PHE A 5 -57.72 -36.23 -4.27
CA PHE A 5 -56.94 -35.17 -4.95
C PHE A 5 -55.94 -34.45 -4.00
N GLN A 6 -54.66 -34.52 -4.40
CA GLN A 6 -53.58 -33.51 -4.44
C GLN A 6 -53.28 -32.52 -3.29
N SER A 7 -52.01 -32.63 -2.83
CA SER A 7 -50.99 -31.58 -2.57
C SER A 7 -51.30 -30.51 -1.51
N SER A 8 -50.40 -30.15 -0.59
CA SER A 8 -49.07 -29.61 -0.87
C SER A 8 -48.36 -29.16 0.42
N PHE A 9 -47.05 -28.94 0.28
CA PHE A 9 -46.13 -28.16 1.12
C PHE A 9 -45.45 -28.84 2.33
N SER A 10 -44.21 -29.28 2.05
CA SER A 10 -43.12 -29.45 3.00
C SER A 10 -42.68 -28.10 3.57
N THR A 11 -42.67 -27.97 4.89
CA THR A 11 -41.92 -26.94 5.62
C THR A 11 -40.78 -27.62 6.38
N ARG A 12 -39.54 -27.39 5.94
CA ARG A 12 -38.32 -27.85 6.60
C ARG A 12 -37.84 -26.74 7.54
N SER A 13 -37.76 -27.03 8.83
CA SER A 13 -37.24 -26.10 9.86
C SER A 13 -35.70 -26.15 9.94
N PRO A 14 -35.00 -25.01 10.09
CA PRO A 14 -33.54 -24.92 9.96
C PRO A 14 -32.72 -25.07 11.26
N TYR A 15 -33.30 -25.45 12.39
CA TYR A 15 -32.57 -25.56 13.66
C TYR A 15 -32.63 -26.98 14.24
N SER A 16 -31.62 -27.81 13.94
CA SER A 16 -31.30 -29.00 14.73
C SER A 16 -29.83 -29.43 14.52
N PRO A 17 -29.04 -29.58 15.61
CA PRO A 17 -27.63 -29.96 15.53
C PRO A 17 -27.45 -31.45 15.24
N ARG A 18 -26.71 -31.79 14.19
CA ARG A 18 -26.43 -33.18 13.80
C ARG A 18 -25.26 -33.74 14.62
N SER A 19 -25.58 -34.70 15.49
CA SER A 19 -24.64 -35.49 16.30
C SER A 19 -23.63 -36.25 15.43
N ARG A 20 -22.37 -36.20 15.86
CA ARG A 20 -21.21 -36.94 15.33
C ARG A 20 -21.39 -38.45 15.54
N GLN A 21 -21.26 -39.23 14.47
CA GLN A 21 -20.97 -40.66 14.58
C GLN A 21 -19.50 -40.89 14.27
N SER A 22 -18.79 -41.44 15.27
CA SER A 22 -17.45 -41.99 15.18
C SER A 22 -17.53 -43.45 14.74
N THR A 23 -16.85 -43.81 13.66
CA THR A 23 -16.50 -45.19 13.36
C THR A 23 -15.02 -45.26 13.00
N SER A 24 -14.27 -45.87 13.92
CA SER A 24 -12.89 -46.27 13.73
C SER A 24 -12.83 -47.49 12.81
N SER A 25 -12.10 -47.40 11.71
CA SER A 25 -11.54 -48.57 11.05
C SER A 25 -10.15 -48.25 10.51
N SER A 26 -9.17 -48.94 11.09
CA SER A 26 -7.77 -48.89 10.77
C SER A 26 -7.52 -49.59 9.43
N SER A 27 -6.86 -48.92 8.49
CA SER A 27 -6.14 -49.62 7.43
C SER A 27 -4.97 -48.79 6.92
N LYS A 28 -3.79 -49.37 7.12
CA LYS A 28 -2.48 -48.88 6.68
C LYS A 28 -2.47 -48.72 5.15
N ARG A 29 -1.90 -47.63 4.64
CA ARG A 29 -1.09 -47.69 3.42
C ARG A 29 -0.09 -46.53 3.33
N ILE A 30 1.14 -46.94 3.08
CA ILE A 30 2.38 -46.18 2.97
C ILE A 30 2.41 -45.51 1.59
N LEU A 31 2.64 -44.19 1.53
CA LEU A 31 3.22 -43.50 0.37
C LEU A 31 4.01 -42.27 0.87
N PRO A 32 5.34 -42.19 0.66
CA PRO A 32 6.08 -40.97 0.93
C PRO A 32 5.81 -39.98 -0.20
N SER A 33 4.86 -39.07 0.02
CA SER A 33 4.66 -37.96 -0.90
C SER A 33 5.78 -36.94 -0.71
N SER A 34 6.88 -37.13 -1.44
CA SER A 34 7.84 -36.07 -1.76
C SER A 34 7.14 -35.04 -2.65
N PHE A 35 6.24 -34.26 -2.05
CA PHE A 35 5.84 -32.99 -2.63
C PHE A 35 6.97 -32.01 -2.35
N ARG A 36 8.04 -32.11 -3.15
CA ARG A 36 8.82 -30.92 -3.48
C ARG A 36 7.84 -29.98 -4.17
N LYS A 37 7.20 -29.12 -3.38
CA LYS A 37 6.62 -27.87 -3.89
C LYS A 37 7.79 -27.14 -4.51
N SER A 38 8.01 -27.40 -5.80
CA SER A 38 8.80 -26.54 -6.65
C SER A 38 8.04 -25.23 -6.63
N SER A 39 8.41 -24.36 -5.69
CA SER A 39 8.19 -22.94 -5.83
C SER A 39 9.02 -22.55 -7.04
N ARG A 40 8.47 -22.81 -8.23
CA ARG A 40 8.71 -21.98 -9.40
C ARG A 40 8.22 -20.60 -8.96
N LEU A 41 9.11 -19.89 -8.27
CA LEU A 41 9.08 -18.46 -8.14
C LEU A 41 8.81 -17.98 -9.55
N LYS A 42 7.60 -17.47 -9.78
CA LYS A 42 7.29 -16.77 -11.01
C LYS A 42 8.24 -15.57 -11.01
N SER A 43 9.40 -15.71 -11.63
CA SER A 43 10.28 -14.60 -11.99
C SER A 43 9.59 -13.87 -13.14
N SER A 44 8.55 -13.11 -12.81
CA SER A 44 7.87 -12.25 -13.75
C SER A 44 7.97 -10.80 -13.26
N GLN A 45 9.19 -10.37 -13.00
CA GLN A 45 9.58 -9.04 -13.41
C GLN A 45 10.52 -9.26 -14.58
N SER A 46 9.95 -9.44 -15.77
CA SER A 46 10.71 -9.18 -16.99
C SER A 46 11.33 -7.79 -16.81
N VAL A 47 12.66 -7.70 -16.80
CA VAL A 47 13.40 -6.45 -16.83
C VAL A 47 12.84 -5.62 -17.98
N GLN A 48 12.01 -4.62 -17.70
CA GLN A 48 11.38 -3.77 -18.71
C GLN A 48 12.38 -2.67 -19.05
N ILE A 49 13.44 -3.05 -19.78
CA ILE A 49 14.42 -2.10 -20.31
C ILE A 49 13.68 -1.18 -21.28
N ILE A 50 13.62 0.10 -20.94
CA ILE A 50 12.98 1.15 -21.72
C ILE A 50 13.96 1.65 -22.79
N LEU A 51 15.21 1.88 -22.40
CA LEU A 51 16.27 2.40 -23.27
C LEU A 51 17.58 1.69 -22.94
N ARG A 52 18.42 1.48 -23.96
CA ARG A 52 19.74 0.86 -23.80
C ARG A 52 20.76 1.62 -24.64
N SER A 53 21.90 1.90 -24.02
CA SER A 53 23.12 2.40 -24.64
C SER A 53 24.23 1.35 -24.51
N THR A 54 25.42 1.65 -24.99
CA THR A 54 26.60 0.75 -24.89
C THR A 54 27.03 0.50 -23.45
N GLN A 55 26.86 1.48 -22.55
CA GLN A 55 27.35 1.42 -21.18
C GLN A 55 26.23 1.42 -20.12
N ASN A 56 25.03 1.89 -20.48
CA ASN A 56 23.93 2.07 -19.53
C ASN A 56 22.63 1.56 -20.10
N TYR A 57 21.70 1.17 -19.23
CA TYR A 57 20.33 0.90 -19.59
C TYR A 57 19.39 1.60 -18.60
N VAL A 58 18.22 1.99 -19.10
CA VAL A 58 17.13 2.55 -18.30
C VAL A 58 16.07 1.48 -18.22
N GLU A 59 15.67 1.13 -17.01
CA GLU A 59 14.59 0.19 -16.75
C GLU A 59 13.53 0.82 -15.84
N ARG A 60 12.36 0.19 -15.82
CA ARG A 60 11.39 0.47 -14.76
C ARG A 60 11.93 -0.06 -13.44
N PHE A 61 11.99 0.81 -12.44
CA PHE A 61 12.53 0.49 -11.12
C PHE A 61 11.43 0.52 -10.06
N GLY A 62 11.45 -0.46 -9.16
CA GLY A 62 10.54 -0.55 -8.02
C GLY A 62 9.19 -1.20 -8.34
N GLN A 63 8.26 -1.06 -7.40
CA GLN A 63 6.88 -1.52 -7.55
C GLN A 63 6.10 -0.64 -8.54
N PRO A 64 5.05 -1.18 -9.20
CA PRO A 64 4.18 -0.38 -10.07
C PRO A 64 3.62 0.85 -9.33
N LEU A 65 3.50 1.96 -10.06
CA LEU A 65 2.95 3.20 -9.52
C LEU A 65 1.51 2.98 -9.03
N PRO A 66 1.14 3.47 -7.84
CA PRO A 66 -0.24 3.48 -7.41
C PRO A 66 -1.14 4.24 -8.39
N VAL A 67 -2.41 3.86 -8.45
CA VAL A 67 -3.42 4.53 -9.31
C VAL A 67 -3.51 6.02 -8.99
N LEU A 68 -3.53 6.38 -7.70
CA LEU A 68 -3.55 7.78 -7.25
C LEU A 68 -2.39 8.61 -7.81
N ILE A 69 -1.19 8.01 -7.92
CA ILE A 69 -0.03 8.69 -8.51
C ILE A 69 -0.23 8.87 -10.01
N THR A 70 -0.71 7.82 -10.68
CA THR A 70 -0.95 7.83 -12.13
C THR A 70 -2.01 8.88 -12.49
N GLU A 71 -3.11 8.92 -11.74
CA GLU A 71 -4.18 9.91 -11.91
C GLU A 71 -3.67 11.32 -11.64
N ALA A 72 -2.95 11.54 -10.52
CA ALA A 72 -2.37 12.84 -10.22
C ALA A 72 -1.48 13.32 -11.37
N LEU A 73 -0.54 12.50 -11.84
CA LEU A 73 0.36 12.87 -12.94
C LEU A 73 -0.35 13.07 -14.28
N THR A 74 -1.44 12.35 -14.53
CA THR A 74 -2.21 12.44 -15.80
C THR A 74 -3.10 13.68 -15.83
N PHE A 75 -3.70 14.04 -14.69
CA PHE A 75 -4.65 15.15 -14.58
C PHE A 75 -4.05 16.42 -13.97
N THR A 76 -2.74 16.45 -13.72
CA THR A 76 -2.07 17.67 -13.28
C THR A 76 -2.16 18.74 -14.35
N ASP A 77 -2.56 19.96 -13.96
CA ASP A 77 -2.57 21.12 -14.85
C ASP A 77 -1.16 21.43 -15.35
N ARG A 78 -1.02 21.81 -16.62
CA ARG A 78 0.31 22.09 -17.22
C ARG A 78 1.11 23.18 -16.50
N ASN A 79 0.43 24.05 -15.75
CA ASN A 79 1.04 25.15 -14.99
C ASN A 79 1.31 24.80 -13.52
N GLN A 80 0.89 23.61 -13.06
CA GLN A 80 1.06 23.20 -11.68
C GLN A 80 2.45 22.60 -11.48
N PHE A 81 3.18 23.13 -10.51
CA PHE A 81 4.50 22.61 -10.16
C PHE A 81 4.37 21.23 -9.49
N VAL A 82 5.09 20.26 -10.06
CA VAL A 82 5.21 18.91 -9.52
C VAL A 82 6.66 18.67 -9.13
N SER A 83 6.87 18.16 -7.92
CA SER A 83 8.19 17.76 -7.45
C SER A 83 8.11 16.44 -6.72
N ALA A 84 9.20 15.68 -6.73
CA ALA A 84 9.24 14.33 -6.18
C ALA A 84 10.53 14.12 -5.38
N ARG A 85 10.48 13.25 -4.38
CA ARG A 85 11.64 12.81 -3.62
C ARG A 85 11.54 11.32 -3.34
N ILE A 86 12.71 10.68 -3.38
CA ILE A 86 12.90 9.28 -3.03
C ILE A 86 13.79 9.22 -1.79
N SER A 87 13.44 8.35 -0.84
CA SER A 87 14.22 8.13 0.37
C SER A 87 14.79 6.72 0.43
N GLU A 88 15.97 6.60 1.03
CA GLU A 88 16.63 5.31 1.27
C GLU A 88 15.78 4.40 2.17
N CYS A 89 14.85 4.94 2.95
CA CYS A 89 13.92 4.16 3.76
C CYS A 89 12.83 3.44 2.94
N GLY A 90 12.89 3.48 1.60
CA GLY A 90 11.99 2.72 0.72
C GLY A 90 10.68 3.41 0.37
N TYR A 91 10.50 4.66 0.84
CA TYR A 91 9.37 5.51 0.50
C TYR A 91 9.74 6.53 -0.59
N LEU A 92 8.73 6.90 -1.36
CA LEU A 92 8.77 7.97 -2.36
C LEU A 92 7.56 8.87 -2.12
N TRP A 93 7.72 10.16 -2.39
CA TRP A 93 6.60 11.08 -2.36
C TRP A 93 6.64 12.08 -3.50
N ILE A 94 5.45 12.52 -3.90
CA ILE A 94 5.21 13.56 -4.88
C ILE A 94 4.39 14.67 -4.24
N VAL A 95 4.77 15.91 -4.53
CA VAL A 95 3.99 17.11 -4.25
C VAL A 95 3.43 17.61 -5.57
N CYS A 96 2.10 17.76 -5.62
CA CYS A 96 1.38 18.35 -6.74
C CYS A 96 0.42 19.43 -6.18
N GLY A 97 0.78 20.70 -6.32
CA GLY A 97 0.11 21.81 -5.64
C GLY A 97 0.19 21.63 -4.12
N ARG A 98 -0.97 21.44 -3.46
CA ARG A 98 -1.04 21.17 -2.01
C ARG A 98 -1.25 19.70 -1.64
N ARG A 99 -1.28 18.81 -2.65
CA ARG A 99 -1.46 17.37 -2.44
C ARG A 99 -0.09 16.73 -2.27
N LEU A 100 0.10 16.02 -1.17
CA LEU A 100 1.26 15.18 -0.91
C LEU A 100 0.84 13.72 -1.02
N LEU A 101 1.43 13.00 -1.98
CA LEU A 101 1.17 11.59 -2.22
C LEU A 101 2.40 10.77 -1.83
N ILE A 102 2.25 9.79 -0.94
CA ILE A 102 3.35 9.01 -0.35
C ILE A 102 3.09 7.53 -0.59
N TRP A 103 4.09 6.80 -1.11
CA TRP A 103 3.97 5.36 -1.29
C TRP A 103 5.32 4.66 -1.13
N GLN A 104 5.27 3.34 -0.99
CA GLN A 104 6.45 2.49 -0.92
C GLN A 104 6.87 2.05 -2.33
N TYR A 105 8.07 2.41 -2.78
CA TYR A 105 8.58 2.03 -4.11
C TYR A 105 9.38 0.73 -4.07
N ARG A 106 9.92 0.35 -2.91
CA ARG A 106 10.59 -0.93 -2.69
C ARG A 106 10.21 -1.51 -1.33
N GLN A 107 10.09 -2.83 -1.26
CA GLN A 107 9.88 -3.49 0.01
C GLN A 107 11.14 -3.31 0.88
N VAL A 108 10.97 -2.73 2.06
CA VAL A 108 12.03 -2.71 3.07
C VAL A 108 11.97 -4.07 3.75
N VAL A 109 13.03 -4.87 3.60
CA VAL A 109 13.18 -6.11 4.36
C VAL A 109 13.50 -5.70 5.79
N THR A 110 12.47 -5.56 6.63
CA THR A 110 12.66 -5.42 8.07
C THR A 110 13.36 -6.68 8.56
N GLN A 111 14.51 -6.50 9.24
CA GLN A 111 15.42 -7.56 9.69
C GLN A 111 14.81 -8.51 10.75
N SER A 112 13.55 -8.32 11.14
CA SER A 112 12.84 -9.25 12.00
C SER A 112 12.51 -10.51 11.18
N GLY A 113 13.24 -11.60 11.43
CA GLY A 113 13.15 -12.92 10.76
C GLY A 113 11.80 -13.65 10.86
N THR A 114 10.71 -12.96 11.12
CA THR A 114 9.36 -13.48 10.98
C THR A 114 8.86 -13.19 9.56
N PRO A 115 8.44 -14.20 8.78
CA PRO A 115 7.82 -14.00 7.48
C PRO A 115 6.47 -13.30 7.68
N GLN A 116 6.48 -11.96 7.71
CA GLN A 116 5.29 -11.14 7.54
C GLN A 116 4.64 -11.60 6.24
N ARG A 117 3.38 -12.04 6.36
CA ARG A 117 2.65 -12.72 5.29
C ARG A 117 2.83 -11.94 3.98
N LYS A 118 3.18 -12.65 2.91
CA LYS A 118 3.09 -12.21 1.51
C LYS A 118 1.64 -11.94 1.12
N HIS A 119 0.96 -11.07 1.86
CA HIS A 119 -0.26 -10.48 1.36
C HIS A 119 0.17 -9.43 0.36
N THR A 120 -0.38 -9.60 -0.83
CA THR A 120 -0.65 -8.64 -1.89
C THR A 120 -1.12 -7.29 -1.35
N ALA A 121 -0.28 -6.60 -0.57
CA ALA A 121 -0.46 -5.20 -0.22
C ALA A 121 -0.21 -4.43 -1.52
N LEU A 122 -1.27 -4.32 -2.30
CA LEU A 122 -1.41 -3.39 -3.41
C LEU A 122 -0.76 -2.08 -2.97
N SER A 123 0.16 -1.54 -3.78
CA SER A 123 0.98 -0.35 -3.51
C SER A 123 0.17 0.71 -2.75
N GLN A 124 0.26 0.69 -1.42
CA GLN A 124 -0.52 1.57 -0.58
C GLN A 124 0.00 2.98 -0.80
N CYS A 125 -0.91 3.87 -1.18
CA CYS A 125 -0.62 5.27 -1.40
C CYS A 125 -1.43 6.08 -0.40
N PHE A 126 -0.75 6.96 0.31
CA PHE A 126 -1.34 7.89 1.26
C PHE A 126 -1.41 9.26 0.62
N GLU A 127 -2.51 9.95 0.84
CA GLU A 127 -2.69 11.34 0.43
C GLU A 127 -2.82 12.20 1.68
N LEU A 128 -2.07 13.30 1.72
CA LEU A 128 -2.10 14.30 2.77
C LEU A 128 -2.27 15.68 2.14
N GLN A 129 -2.97 16.58 2.85
CA GLN A 129 -3.00 18.00 2.51
C GLN A 129 -1.84 18.73 3.18
N LEU A 130 -1.00 19.38 2.37
CA LEU A 130 0.06 20.26 2.85
C LEU A 130 -0.52 21.49 3.57
N PRO A 131 0.28 22.17 4.42
CA PRO A 131 -0.14 23.44 5.03
C PRO A 131 -0.59 24.46 4.00
N GLN A 132 -1.47 25.38 4.42
CA GLN A 132 -1.81 26.52 3.59
C GLN A 132 -0.55 27.37 3.34
N SER A 133 -0.45 27.89 2.12
CA SER A 133 0.69 28.65 1.63
C SER A 133 0.25 29.37 0.36
N ASP A 134 0.64 30.63 0.21
CA ASP A 134 0.48 31.39 -1.02
C ASP A 134 1.62 31.09 -2.00
N LEU A 135 2.75 30.58 -1.49
CA LEU A 135 3.86 30.07 -2.27
C LEU A 135 3.72 28.57 -2.64
N ALA A 136 4.36 28.18 -3.74
CA ALA A 136 4.31 26.81 -4.24
C ALA A 136 5.14 25.84 -3.37
N HIS A 137 4.50 24.76 -2.94
CA HIS A 137 5.17 23.68 -2.21
C HIS A 137 6.16 22.92 -3.07
N LYS A 138 7.22 22.41 -2.42
CA LYS A 138 8.22 21.54 -3.04
C LYS A 138 8.47 20.31 -2.18
N ALA A 139 8.71 19.17 -2.82
CA ALA A 139 8.98 17.90 -2.16
C ALA A 139 10.28 17.92 -1.31
N GLU A 140 11.17 18.89 -1.54
CA GLU A 140 12.38 19.10 -0.72
C GLU A 140 12.08 19.58 0.71
N LEU A 141 10.92 20.21 0.93
CA LEU A 141 10.44 20.66 2.24
C LEU A 141 9.59 19.60 2.96
N VAL A 142 9.61 18.37 2.46
CA VAL A 142 8.89 17.23 3.02
C VAL A 142 9.88 16.13 3.37
N SER A 143 9.71 15.52 4.54
CA SER A 143 10.49 14.36 4.97
C SER A 143 9.57 13.25 5.48
N VAL A 144 9.76 12.05 4.93
CA VAL A 144 9.03 10.84 5.30
C VAL A 144 10.01 9.84 5.91
N PHE A 145 9.68 9.34 7.09
CA PHE A 145 10.57 8.45 7.84
C PHE A 145 9.79 7.34 8.56
N PRO A 146 10.36 6.13 8.66
CA PRO A 146 9.73 5.02 9.36
C PRO A 146 9.66 5.31 10.87
N THR A 147 8.66 4.75 11.54
CA THR A 147 8.55 4.78 13.00
C THR A 147 8.44 3.35 13.53
N ASN A 148 8.80 3.16 14.79
CA ASN A 148 8.59 1.88 15.48
C ASN A 148 7.19 1.77 16.13
N ILE A 149 6.40 2.84 16.10
CA ILE A 149 5.10 2.94 16.79
C ILE A 149 3.98 2.47 15.86
N HIS A 150 4.03 2.91 14.60
CA HIS A 150 3.00 2.62 13.60
C HIS A 150 3.56 1.78 12.45
N ASN A 151 2.70 0.99 11.80
CA ASN A 151 3.07 0.20 10.61
C ASN A 151 3.15 1.06 9.32
N THR A 152 2.99 2.37 9.44
CA THR A 152 3.08 3.36 8.36
C THR A 152 4.07 4.45 8.77
N PRO A 153 4.71 5.15 7.83
CA PRO A 153 5.71 6.14 8.17
C PRO A 153 5.07 7.37 8.85
N SER A 154 5.90 8.14 9.55
CA SER A 154 5.60 9.53 9.90
C SER A 154 5.97 10.44 8.74
N CYS A 155 5.43 11.64 8.76
CA CYS A 155 5.73 12.69 7.79
C CYS A 155 5.85 14.04 8.49
N ILE A 156 6.80 14.86 8.06
CA ILE A 156 6.84 16.29 8.37
C ILE A 156 6.90 17.07 7.05
N ALA A 157 6.14 18.14 6.95
CA ALA A 157 6.14 19.05 5.81
C ALA A 157 6.24 20.49 6.30
N VAL A 158 6.97 21.31 5.56
CA VAL A 158 7.14 22.74 5.83
C VAL A 158 6.62 23.52 4.62
N SER A 159 5.74 24.49 4.84
CA SER A 159 5.41 25.44 3.78
C SER A 159 6.61 26.34 3.47
N PRO A 160 6.74 26.89 2.26
CA PRO A 160 7.76 27.89 1.95
C PRO A 160 7.77 29.08 2.94
N GLU A 161 6.61 29.40 3.53
CA GLU A 161 6.44 30.49 4.50
C GLU A 161 6.75 30.09 5.95
N GLY A 162 7.16 28.84 6.20
CA GLY A 162 7.59 28.39 7.53
C GLY A 162 6.50 27.76 8.40
N VAL A 163 5.35 27.37 7.84
CA VAL A 163 4.34 26.58 8.54
C VAL A 163 4.75 25.11 8.54
N VAL A 164 5.08 24.58 9.70
CA VAL A 164 5.51 23.19 9.91
C VAL A 164 4.31 22.35 10.33
N ARG A 165 4.04 21.26 9.61
CA ARG A 165 3.01 20.28 9.96
C ARG A 165 3.60 18.88 10.07
N TYR A 166 3.26 18.20 11.16
CA TYR A 166 3.75 16.87 11.50
C TYR A 166 2.60 15.87 11.62
N TRP A 167 2.72 14.73 10.93
CA TRP A 167 1.85 13.56 11.06
C TRP A 167 2.61 12.42 11.71
N SER A 168 2.10 11.94 12.85
CA SER A 168 2.66 10.76 13.54
C SER A 168 2.52 9.48 12.70
N ALA A 169 1.46 9.38 11.90
CA ALA A 169 1.27 8.31 10.93
C ALA A 169 0.55 8.85 9.69
N VAL A 170 1.12 8.62 8.50
CA VAL A 170 0.52 9.05 7.21
C VAL A 170 -0.83 8.38 6.91
N ALA A 171 -1.20 7.33 7.65
CA ALA A 171 -2.52 6.70 7.57
C ALA A 171 -3.65 7.58 8.14
N HIS A 172 -3.32 8.61 8.92
CA HIS A 172 -4.28 9.46 9.61
C HIS A 172 -4.14 10.91 9.14
N GLU A 173 -4.74 11.23 7.99
CA GLU A 173 -4.62 12.53 7.32
C GLU A 173 -4.95 13.73 8.23
N THR A 174 -5.99 13.61 9.05
CA THR A 174 -6.48 14.69 9.93
C THR A 174 -5.76 14.76 11.28
N SER A 175 -4.90 13.78 11.58
CA SER A 175 -4.16 13.70 12.84
C SER A 175 -2.78 14.30 12.67
N TYR A 176 -2.70 15.62 12.76
CA TYR A 176 -1.45 16.36 12.69
C TYR A 176 -1.32 17.39 13.81
N VAL A 177 -0.07 17.78 14.07
CA VAL A 177 0.29 18.95 14.87
C VAL A 177 0.90 19.98 13.93
N GLU A 178 0.58 21.26 14.14
CA GLU A 178 1.06 22.35 13.30
C GLU A 178 1.66 23.47 14.15
N GLN A 179 2.72 24.08 13.63
CA GLN A 179 3.38 25.22 14.24
C GLN A 179 3.92 26.15 13.15
N SER A 180 3.77 27.46 13.34
CA SER A 180 4.38 28.47 12.48
C SER A 180 5.75 28.87 13.04
N VAL A 181 6.75 28.95 12.16
CA VAL A 181 8.10 29.40 12.46
C VAL A 181 8.32 30.74 11.76
N GLU A 182 8.77 31.75 12.50
CA GLU A 182 9.11 33.05 11.95
C GLU A 182 10.45 32.97 11.21
N LEU A 183 10.42 33.03 9.87
CA LEU A 183 11.61 32.86 9.01
C LEU A 183 12.49 34.12 8.90
N GLN A 184 12.19 35.21 9.61
CA GLN A 184 12.96 36.47 9.65
C GLN A 184 13.42 37.00 8.27
N GLY A 185 12.65 36.75 7.20
CA GLY A 185 12.97 37.20 5.84
C GLY A 185 13.93 36.31 5.04
N GLN A 186 14.14 35.05 5.41
CA GLN A 186 14.88 34.05 4.63
C GLN A 186 13.96 33.13 3.79
N GLU A 187 12.91 33.69 3.21
CA GLU A 187 11.95 33.02 2.35
C GLU A 187 12.47 32.74 0.92
#